data_AF-A0A0R3D2I3-F1
#
_entry.id   AF-A0A0R3D2I3-F1
#
_cell.length_a   1.000
_cell.length_b   1.000
_cell.length_c   1.000
_cell.angle_alpha   90.00
_cell.angle_beta   90.00
_cell.angle_gamma   90.00
#
_symmetry.space_group_name_H-M   'P 1'
#
loop_
_entity.id
_entity.type
_entity.pdbx_description
1 polymer ?
#
loop_
_entity_poly.entity_id
_entity_poly.type
_entity_poly.pdbx_seq_one_letter_code
_entity_poly.pdbx_strand_id
1 'polypeptide(L)'
;MKPTLWLLLGLVIGSCAGWSLRELTVQDVRAAANFSFIDQLADRQGAYLSATGSWRGGDLANKINTVKIVCIASERSCDLYQADVMSLGGSGPWLSSSSNSFRITALDAHTVVTEPSLPDLCIRQTLTFDRVAKAVTMVRTKINREDACSMVQDAPLTLYLGEPLR
;
A
#
# COMPACT_ATOMS: atom_id res chain seq x y z
N MET A 1 25.21 10.96 -48.23
CA MET A 1 24.41 11.25 -47.01
C MET A 1 23.49 10.06 -46.73
N LYS A 2 23.82 9.14 -45.80
CA LYS A 2 22.92 8.06 -45.34
C LYS A 2 23.39 7.11 -44.20
N PRO A 3 24.62 7.14 -43.64
CA PRO A 3 24.95 6.26 -42.51
C PRO A 3 24.67 6.89 -41.13
N THR A 4 24.75 8.22 -41.01
CA THR A 4 24.56 8.95 -39.75
C THR A 4 23.10 8.94 -39.25
N LEU A 5 22.13 8.89 -40.18
CA LEU A 5 20.71 8.85 -39.84
C LEU A 5 20.29 7.49 -39.22
N TRP A 6 20.91 6.39 -39.68
CA TRP A 6 20.62 5.04 -39.17
C TRP A 6 21.20 4.81 -37.77
N LEU A 7 22.37 5.38 -37.47
CA LEU A 7 22.98 5.32 -36.14
C LEU A 7 22.14 6.09 -35.11
N LEU A 8 21.60 7.26 -35.47
CA LEU A 8 20.73 8.04 -34.58
C LEU A 8 19.39 7.32 -34.32
N LEU A 9 18.80 6.69 -35.35
CA LEU A 9 17.55 5.94 -35.19
C LEU A 9 17.73 4.72 -34.27
N GLY A 10 18.84 3.99 -34.42
CA GLY A 10 19.16 2.85 -33.55
C GLY A 10 19.38 3.24 -32.09
N LEU A 11 19.98 4.41 -31.86
CA LEU A 11 20.20 4.96 -30.51
C LEU A 11 18.89 5.38 -29.84
N VAL A 12 17.97 6.00 -30.58
CA VAL A 12 16.65 6.41 -30.05
C VAL A 12 15.78 5.19 -29.72
N ILE A 13 15.74 4.18 -30.61
CA ILE A 13 14.95 2.96 -30.38
C ILE A 13 15.52 2.13 -29.22
N GLY A 14 16.85 1.99 -29.14
CA GLY A 14 17.52 1.30 -28.02
C GLY A 14 17.30 1.99 -26.67
N SER A 15 17.24 3.33 -26.65
CA SER A 15 17.01 4.12 -25.43
C SER A 15 15.57 4.03 -24.94
N CYS A 16 14.58 4.09 -25.85
CA CYS A 16 13.16 3.94 -25.49
C CYS A 16 12.82 2.51 -25.03
N ALA A 17 13.40 1.48 -25.68
CA ALA A 17 13.24 0.10 -25.24
C ALA A 17 13.94 -0.16 -23.90
N GLY A 18 15.13 0.42 -23.68
CA GLY A 18 15.88 0.28 -22.43
C GLY A 18 15.20 0.91 -21.21
N TRP A 19 14.50 2.05 -21.36
CA TRP A 19 13.71 2.64 -20.28
C TRP A 19 12.44 1.85 -19.98
N SER A 20 11.73 1.40 -21.01
CA SER A 20 10.51 0.58 -20.84
C SER A 20 10.81 -0.77 -20.18
N LEU A 21 12.00 -1.33 -20.40
CA LEU A 21 12.44 -2.59 -19.77
C LEU A 21 13.02 -2.40 -18.36
N ARG A 22 13.52 -1.21 -18.02
CA ARG A 22 14.02 -0.92 -16.66
C ARG A 22 12.88 -0.84 -15.63
N GLU A 23 11.70 -0.38 -16.03
CA GLU A 23 10.51 -0.41 -15.15
C GLU A 23 9.98 -1.83 -14.92
N LEU A 24 10.28 -2.78 -15.81
CA LEU A 24 9.85 -4.19 -15.69
C LEU A 24 10.81 -5.07 -14.88
N THR A 25 11.98 -4.58 -14.47
CA THR A 25 13.04 -5.40 -13.86
C THR A 25 13.43 -4.99 -12.44
N VAL A 26 12.82 -3.95 -11.86
CA VAL A 26 12.90 -3.78 -10.40
C VAL A 26 11.94 -4.79 -9.78
N GLN A 27 12.44 -6.01 -9.57
CA GLN A 27 11.80 -7.01 -8.74
C GLN A 27 11.59 -6.38 -7.36
N ASP A 28 10.36 -5.93 -7.08
CA ASP A 28 10.04 -5.33 -5.79
C ASP A 28 10.28 -6.41 -4.74
N VAL A 29 11.37 -6.27 -3.96
CA VAL A 29 11.80 -7.24 -2.94
C VAL A 29 10.68 -7.53 -1.91
N ARG A 30 9.66 -6.66 -1.87
CA ARG A 30 8.45 -6.75 -1.05
C ARG A 30 7.35 -7.66 -1.61
N ALA A 31 7.47 -8.14 -2.85
CA ALA A 31 6.35 -8.72 -3.60
C ALA A 31 5.81 -10.05 -3.04
N ALA A 32 6.58 -10.84 -2.29
CA ALA A 32 6.11 -12.16 -1.87
C ALA A 32 6.70 -12.75 -0.58
N ALA A 33 7.91 -12.36 -0.15
CA ALA A 33 8.63 -13.19 0.82
C ALA A 33 7.99 -13.27 2.22
N ASN A 34 7.21 -12.26 2.64
CA ASN A 34 6.70 -12.14 4.01
C ASN A 34 5.21 -11.76 4.10
N PHE A 35 4.44 -11.91 3.00
CA PHE A 35 3.01 -11.65 3.06
C PHE A 35 2.26 -12.83 3.66
N SER A 36 1.37 -12.55 4.62
CA SER A 36 0.48 -13.54 5.23
C SER A 36 -0.92 -12.96 5.32
N PHE A 37 -1.91 -13.79 5.00
CA PHE A 37 -3.33 -13.47 5.11
C PHE A 37 -4.05 -14.62 5.81
N ILE A 38 -4.72 -14.30 6.91
CA ILE A 38 -5.46 -15.27 7.71
C ILE A 38 -6.91 -14.80 7.76
N ASP A 39 -7.81 -15.62 7.22
CA ASP A 39 -9.25 -15.42 7.32
C ASP A 39 -9.84 -16.52 8.20
N GLN A 40 -10.26 -16.13 9.40
CA GLN A 40 -10.98 -16.97 10.35
C GLN A 40 -12.36 -16.39 10.65
N LEU A 41 -12.95 -15.59 9.75
CA LEU A 41 -14.26 -14.98 9.98
C LEU A 41 -15.41 -15.99 10.10
N ALA A 42 -15.20 -17.23 9.63
CA ALA A 42 -16.15 -18.33 9.80
C ALA A 42 -16.01 -19.07 11.16
N ASP A 43 -14.94 -18.81 11.92
CA ASP A 43 -14.72 -19.43 13.22
C ASP A 43 -15.64 -18.81 14.28
N ARG A 44 -16.35 -19.66 15.03
CA ARG A 44 -17.26 -19.24 16.10
C ARG A 44 -16.55 -18.97 17.42
N GLN A 45 -15.32 -19.44 17.60
CA GLN A 45 -14.55 -19.27 18.83
C GLN A 45 -13.70 -17.99 18.81
N GLY A 46 -13.45 -17.42 17.63
CA GLY A 46 -12.70 -16.18 17.47
C GLY A 46 -12.66 -15.71 16.02
N ALA A 47 -13.75 -15.07 15.57
CA ALA A 47 -13.82 -14.57 14.20
C ALA A 47 -12.89 -13.36 14.00
N TYR A 48 -11.76 -13.59 13.34
CA TYR A 48 -10.82 -12.53 12.97
C TYR A 48 -10.32 -12.66 11.54
N LEU A 49 -9.81 -11.54 11.03
CA LEU A 49 -9.11 -11.44 9.77
C LEU A 49 -7.78 -10.75 10.04
N SER A 50 -6.68 -11.21 9.47
CA SER A 50 -5.40 -10.52 9.61
C SER A 50 -4.58 -10.57 8.33
N ALA A 51 -3.80 -9.51 8.11
CA ALA A 51 -2.87 -9.41 7.01
C ALA A 51 -1.54 -8.86 7.52
N THR A 52 -0.43 -9.49 7.17
CA THR A 52 0.93 -9.03 7.50
C THR A 52 1.74 -8.92 6.22
N GLY A 53 2.56 -7.88 6.06
CA GLY A 53 3.44 -7.74 4.91
C GLY A 53 4.07 -6.36 4.81
N SER A 54 4.46 -5.95 3.62
CA SER A 54 4.97 -4.62 3.33
C SER A 54 4.10 -3.95 2.29
N TRP A 55 3.69 -2.70 2.52
CA TRP A 55 2.96 -1.90 1.53
C TRP A 55 3.74 -1.80 0.23
N ARG A 56 3.00 -1.92 -0.87
CA ARG A 56 3.45 -1.71 -2.26
C ARG A 56 2.64 -0.60 -2.91
N GLY A 57 3.25 0.09 -3.87
CA GLY A 57 2.68 1.26 -4.56
C GLY A 57 3.78 2.21 -5.08
N GLY A 58 3.46 3.01 -6.11
CA GLY A 58 4.42 3.89 -6.78
C GLY A 58 4.94 5.03 -5.89
N ASP A 59 4.06 5.61 -5.07
CA ASP A 59 4.33 6.85 -4.31
C ASP A 59 4.51 6.62 -2.80
N LEU A 60 5.07 5.47 -2.43
CA LEU A 60 5.40 5.18 -1.03
C LEU A 60 6.55 6.07 -0.55
N ALA A 61 6.24 6.95 0.42
CA ALA A 61 7.22 7.79 1.09
C ALA A 61 8.35 6.97 1.73
N ASN A 62 8.03 5.77 2.24
CA ASN A 62 9.03 4.84 2.75
C ASN A 62 8.94 3.48 2.05
N LYS A 63 10.05 3.08 1.42
CA LYS A 63 10.16 1.80 0.72
C LYS A 63 10.48 0.63 1.65
N ILE A 64 10.93 0.88 2.86
CA ILE A 64 11.24 -0.14 3.88
C ILE A 64 10.21 -0.01 4.99
N ASN A 65 9.15 -0.82 4.90
CA ASN A 65 8.06 -0.83 5.86
C ASN A 65 7.61 -2.26 6.17
N THR A 66 7.00 -2.45 7.34
CA THR A 66 6.27 -3.66 7.71
C THR A 66 4.94 -3.26 8.31
N VAL A 67 3.91 -4.06 8.04
CA VAL A 67 2.53 -3.78 8.35
C VAL A 67 1.90 -5.04 8.90
N LYS A 68 1.12 -4.89 9.96
CA LYS A 68 0.22 -5.91 10.47
C LYS A 68 -1.15 -5.28 10.67
N ILE A 69 -2.17 -5.86 10.08
CA ILE A 69 -3.55 -5.45 10.26
C ILE A 69 -4.30 -6.62 10.89
N VAL A 70 -5.05 -6.37 11.96
CA VAL A 70 -5.90 -7.36 12.63
C VAL A 70 -7.29 -6.78 12.76
N CYS A 71 -8.28 -7.51 12.27
CA CYS A 71 -9.68 -7.17 12.34
C CYS A 71 -10.42 -8.18 13.21
N ILE A 72 -11.17 -7.70 14.19
CA ILE A 72 -12.00 -8.54 15.07
C ILE A 72 -13.47 -8.25 14.72
N ALA A 73 -14.14 -9.22 14.12
CA ALA A 73 -15.47 -9.00 13.56
C ALA A 73 -16.54 -8.73 14.64
N SER A 74 -16.41 -9.37 15.80
CA SER A 74 -17.30 -9.15 16.95
C SER A 74 -17.21 -7.72 17.50
N GLU A 75 -16.04 -7.11 17.40
CA GLU A 75 -15.78 -5.74 17.85
C GLU A 75 -16.04 -4.70 16.74
N ARG A 76 -16.23 -5.17 15.50
CA ARG A 76 -16.36 -4.34 14.30
C ARG A 76 -15.21 -3.33 14.16
N SER A 77 -14.01 -3.76 14.53
CA SER A 77 -12.80 -2.95 14.56
C SER A 77 -11.67 -3.63 13.81
N CYS A 78 -10.73 -2.83 13.31
CA CYS A 78 -9.44 -3.29 12.84
C CYS A 78 -8.34 -2.35 13.31
N ASP A 79 -7.22 -2.91 13.74
CA ASP A 79 -6.02 -2.16 14.08
C ASP A 79 -4.92 -2.44 13.07
N LEU A 80 -4.38 -1.37 12.50
CA LEU A 80 -3.21 -1.37 11.64
C LEU A 80 -2.02 -0.93 12.47
N TYR A 81 -0.99 -1.76 12.50
CA TYR A 81 0.33 -1.46 13.06
C TYR A 81 1.32 -1.39 11.91
N GLN A 82 2.11 -0.31 11.88
CA GLN A 82 3.11 -0.11 10.83
C GLN A 82 4.42 0.33 11.45
N ALA A 83 5.52 -0.24 10.97
CA ALA A 83 6.85 0.23 11.27
C ALA A 83 7.62 0.56 9.99
N ASP A 84 8.39 1.63 10.04
CA ASP A 84 9.06 2.26 8.91
C ASP A 84 10.51 2.56 9.27
N VAL A 85 11.46 2.26 8.40
CA VAL A 85 12.87 2.69 8.58
C VAL A 85 13.06 4.03 7.90
N MET A 86 13.05 5.11 8.67
CA MET A 86 13.19 6.47 8.16
C MET A 86 14.66 6.90 8.15
N SER A 87 15.04 7.72 7.18
CA SER A 87 16.36 8.36 7.13
C SER A 87 16.15 9.84 6.86
N LEU A 88 16.26 10.65 7.91
CA LEU A 88 16.30 12.11 7.79
C LEU A 88 17.78 12.48 7.78
N GLY A 89 18.22 13.16 6.72
CA GLY A 89 19.64 13.33 6.37
C GLY A 89 20.58 13.61 7.55
N GLY A 90 21.72 12.89 7.56
CA GLY A 90 22.85 13.14 8.46
C GLY A 90 22.89 12.34 9.76
N SER A 91 21.75 11.87 10.29
CA SER A 91 21.67 11.23 11.62
C SER A 91 21.42 9.71 11.61
N GLY A 92 21.72 9.03 10.49
CA GLY A 92 21.52 7.59 10.35
C GLY A 92 20.03 7.16 10.30
N PRO A 93 19.76 5.88 10.01
CA PRO A 93 18.40 5.36 9.96
C PRO A 93 17.81 5.25 11.37
N TRP A 94 16.52 5.56 11.51
CA TRP A 94 15.76 5.34 12.73
C TRP A 94 14.44 4.60 12.44
N LEU A 95 13.94 3.88 13.43
CA LEU A 95 12.70 3.12 13.32
C LEU A 95 11.53 3.98 13.80
N SER A 96 10.58 4.25 12.92
CA SER A 96 9.29 4.82 13.26
C SER A 96 8.27 3.71 13.41
N SER A 97 7.35 3.84 14.36
CA SER A 97 6.22 2.93 14.53
C SER A 97 4.96 3.74 14.77
N SER A 98 3.87 3.34 14.14
CA SER A 98 2.56 3.96 14.27
C SER A 98 1.46 2.91 14.26
N SER A 99 0.31 3.28 14.84
CA SER A 99 -0.88 2.45 14.82
C SER A 99 -2.12 3.29 14.53
N ASN A 100 -3.02 2.76 13.73
CA ASN A 100 -4.30 3.39 13.40
C ASN A 100 -5.44 2.39 13.56
N SER A 101 -6.55 2.84 14.12
CA SER A 101 -7.76 2.03 14.30
C SER A 101 -8.81 2.40 13.27
N PHE A 102 -9.48 1.38 12.75
CA PHE A 102 -10.52 1.47 11.74
C PHE A 102 -11.77 0.77 12.23
N ARG A 103 -12.94 1.25 11.82
CA ARG A 103 -14.24 0.62 12.02
C ARG A 103 -14.61 -0.16 10.78
N ILE A 104 -15.09 -1.39 10.97
CA ILE A 104 -15.67 -2.20 9.89
C ILE A 104 -17.03 -1.60 9.51
N THR A 105 -17.16 -1.14 8.28
CA THR A 105 -18.38 -0.52 7.73
C THR A 105 -19.15 -1.49 6.84
N ALA A 106 -18.45 -2.43 6.19
CA ALA A 106 -19.06 -3.53 5.46
C ALA A 106 -18.28 -4.83 5.69
N LEU A 107 -19.00 -5.95 5.83
CA LEU A 107 -18.45 -7.28 5.96
C LEU A 107 -19.38 -8.27 5.25
N ASP A 108 -18.85 -8.95 4.24
CA ASP A 108 -19.55 -10.00 3.50
C ASP A 108 -18.61 -11.19 3.22
N ALA A 109 -19.09 -12.17 2.42
CA ALA A 109 -18.34 -13.38 2.10
C ALA A 109 -17.04 -13.13 1.32
N HIS A 110 -16.94 -12.02 0.60
CA HIS A 110 -15.84 -11.68 -0.30
C HIS A 110 -14.99 -10.52 0.22
N THR A 111 -15.59 -9.57 0.93
CA THR A 111 -14.91 -8.33 1.31
C THR A 111 -15.13 -7.92 2.76
N VAL A 112 -14.13 -7.22 3.30
CA VAL A 112 -14.26 -6.39 4.51
C VAL A 112 -13.80 -4.99 4.18
N VAL A 113 -14.68 -4.01 4.37
CA VAL A 113 -14.39 -2.59 4.13
C VAL A 113 -14.37 -1.87 5.47
N THR A 114 -13.36 -1.03 5.65
CA THR A 114 -13.16 -0.29 6.89
C THR A 114 -12.78 1.16 6.62
N GLU A 115 -13.13 2.02 7.56
CA GLU A 115 -12.83 3.45 7.56
C GLU A 115 -12.22 3.86 8.91
N PRO A 116 -11.37 4.90 8.97
CA PRO A 116 -10.78 5.38 10.22
C PRO A 116 -11.82 5.58 11.32
N SER A 117 -11.53 5.08 12.51
CA SER A 117 -12.41 5.24 13.67
C SER A 117 -12.53 6.69 14.12
N LEU A 118 -11.51 7.51 13.83
CA LEU A 118 -11.48 8.94 14.07
C LEU A 118 -11.33 9.68 12.74
N PRO A 119 -12.04 10.80 12.55
CA PRO A 119 -11.86 11.62 11.36
C PRO A 119 -10.46 12.23 11.35
N ASP A 120 -9.79 12.15 10.22
CA ASP A 120 -8.55 12.87 9.95
C ASP A 120 -8.89 14.22 9.29
N LEU A 121 -8.08 15.24 9.54
CA LEU A 121 -8.30 16.60 9.04
C LEU A 121 -7.99 16.74 7.55
N CYS A 122 -7.03 15.99 7.04
CA CYS A 122 -6.48 16.17 5.71
C CYS A 122 -6.85 15.04 4.75
N ILE A 123 -7.04 13.82 5.27
CA ILE A 123 -7.26 12.64 4.44
C ILE A 123 -8.47 11.82 4.86
N ARG A 124 -9.01 11.08 3.91
CA ARG A 124 -9.86 9.91 4.15
C ARG A 124 -9.09 8.68 3.74
N GLN A 125 -9.11 7.67 4.59
CA GLN A 125 -8.51 6.38 4.30
C GLN A 125 -9.61 5.32 4.25
N THR A 126 -9.45 4.34 3.40
CA THR A 126 -10.32 3.16 3.35
C THR A 126 -9.44 1.94 3.20
N LEU A 127 -9.64 0.94 4.06
CA LEU A 127 -9.04 -0.37 3.87
C LEU A 127 -10.09 -1.31 3.29
N THR A 128 -9.68 -2.10 2.31
CA THR A 128 -10.51 -3.14 1.73
C THR A 128 -9.73 -4.44 1.74
N PHE A 129 -10.20 -5.40 2.50
CA PHE A 129 -9.73 -6.77 2.45
C PHE A 129 -10.54 -7.49 1.38
N ASP A 130 -9.85 -8.02 0.37
CA ASP A 130 -10.39 -9.02 -0.53
C ASP A 130 -10.05 -10.40 0.04
N ARG A 131 -11.09 -11.09 0.51
CA ARG A 131 -10.99 -12.40 1.15
C ARG A 131 -10.72 -13.50 0.15
N VAL A 132 -11.11 -13.32 -1.11
CA VAL A 132 -10.91 -14.29 -2.20
C VAL A 132 -9.50 -14.17 -2.74
N ALA A 133 -9.09 -12.96 -3.12
CA ALA A 133 -7.74 -12.67 -3.58
C ALA A 133 -6.69 -12.76 -2.45
N LYS A 134 -7.14 -12.78 -1.19
CA LYS A 134 -6.28 -12.70 0.01
C LYS A 134 -5.35 -11.50 -0.08
N ALA A 135 -5.93 -10.34 -0.33
CA ALA A 135 -5.19 -9.09 -0.51
C ALA A 135 -5.83 -7.97 0.31
N VAL A 136 -5.06 -6.94 0.61
CA VAL A 136 -5.56 -5.71 1.23
C VAL A 136 -5.19 -4.54 0.37
N THR A 137 -6.17 -3.69 0.10
CA THR A 137 -5.98 -2.40 -0.57
C THR A 137 -6.25 -1.29 0.42
N MET A 138 -5.32 -0.34 0.53
CA MET A 138 -5.56 0.93 1.20
C MET A 138 -5.70 2.02 0.15
N VAL A 139 -6.79 2.77 0.20
CA VAL A 139 -6.96 4.00 -0.59
C VAL A 139 -6.93 5.19 0.36
N ARG A 140 -6.04 6.15 0.09
CA ARG A 140 -5.94 7.42 0.80
C ARG A 140 -6.27 8.56 -0.16
N THR A 141 -7.29 9.34 0.18
CA THR A 141 -7.75 10.48 -0.61
C THR A 141 -7.66 11.75 0.22
N LYS A 142 -7.16 12.85 -0.36
CA LYS A 142 -7.17 14.15 0.29
C LYS A 142 -8.60 14.71 0.37
N ILE A 143 -9.00 15.19 1.54
CA ILE A 143 -10.35 15.74 1.77
C ILE A 143 -10.35 17.23 2.12
N ASN A 144 -9.21 17.79 2.53
CA ASN A 144 -9.07 19.20 2.84
C ASN A 144 -7.88 19.81 2.07
N ARG A 145 -8.05 21.04 1.57
CA ARG A 145 -7.08 21.80 0.77
C ARG A 145 -6.52 23.02 1.48
N GLU A 146 -6.83 23.21 2.76
CA GLU A 146 -6.18 24.21 3.60
C GLU A 146 -4.66 24.00 3.65
N ASP A 147 -3.93 25.08 3.93
CA ASP A 147 -2.46 25.10 3.90
C ASP A 147 -1.83 24.05 4.84
N ALA A 148 -2.49 23.73 5.95
CA ALA A 148 -2.07 22.69 6.88
C ALA A 148 -2.01 21.28 6.23
N CYS A 149 -2.78 21.06 5.16
CA CYS A 149 -2.85 19.80 4.41
C CYS A 149 -2.05 19.83 3.10
N SER A 150 -1.24 20.87 2.88
CA SER A 150 -0.45 21.07 1.65
C SER A 150 0.54 19.93 1.35
N MET A 151 1.05 19.26 2.39
CA MET A 151 1.96 18.11 2.24
C MET A 151 1.28 16.82 1.77
N VAL A 152 -0.06 16.78 1.72
CA VAL A 152 -0.82 15.64 1.20
C VAL A 152 -1.00 15.81 -0.31
N GLN A 153 -0.68 14.75 -1.04
CA GLN A 153 -0.88 14.67 -2.49
C GLN A 153 -2.37 14.81 -2.85
N ASP A 154 -2.68 15.54 -3.93
CA ASP A 154 -4.06 15.74 -4.37
C ASP A 154 -4.64 14.50 -5.06
N ALA A 155 -3.80 13.74 -5.77
CA ALA A 155 -4.20 12.47 -6.37
C ALA A 155 -4.40 11.39 -5.28
N PRO A 156 -5.42 10.52 -5.41
CA PRO A 156 -5.56 9.38 -4.52
C PRO A 156 -4.33 8.47 -4.54
N LEU A 157 -3.86 8.09 -3.36
CA LEU A 157 -2.80 7.10 -3.19
C LEU A 157 -3.43 5.74 -2.92
N THR A 158 -3.02 4.74 -3.70
CA THR A 158 -3.43 3.34 -3.49
C THR A 158 -2.24 2.49 -3.12
N LEU A 159 -2.36 1.77 -2.01
CA LEU A 159 -1.34 0.83 -1.51
C LEU A 159 -1.91 -0.58 -1.43
N TYR A 160 -1.03 -1.57 -1.57
CA TYR A 160 -1.41 -2.99 -1.60
C TYR A 160 -0.59 -3.83 -0.62
N LEU A 161 -1.23 -4.80 0.04
CA LEU A 161 -0.62 -5.96 0.69
C LEU A 161 -1.13 -7.23 0.01
N GLY A 162 -0.22 -8.16 -0.32
CA GLY A 162 -0.55 -9.31 -1.15
C GLY A 162 -0.81 -8.90 -2.60
N GLU A 163 -0.97 -9.87 -3.51
CA GLU A 163 -1.23 -9.59 -4.93
C GLU A 163 -2.74 -9.41 -5.19
N PRO A 164 -3.22 -8.20 -5.49
CA PRO A 164 -4.58 -8.05 -5.99
C PRO A 164 -4.68 -8.77 -7.33
N LEU A 165 -5.74 -9.57 -7.53
CA LEU A 165 -6.01 -10.20 -8.83
C LEU A 165 -6.11 -9.09 -9.89
N ARG A 166 -5.22 -9.14 -10.88
CA ARG A 166 -5.24 -8.26 -12.06
C ARG A 166 -6.31 -8.71 -13.04
#